data_AF-A0A847VGZ7-F1
#
_entry.id   AF-A0A847VGZ7-F1
#
_cell.length_a   1.000
_cell.length_b   1.000
_cell.length_c   1.000
_cell.angle_alpha   90.00
_cell.angle_beta   90.00
_cell.angle_gamma   90.00
#
_symmetry.space_group_name_H-M   'P 1'
#
loop_
_entity.id
_entity.type
_entity.pdbx_description
1 polymer ?
#
loop_
_entity_poly.entity_id
_entity_poly.type
_entity_poly.pdbx_seq_one_letter_code
_entity_poly.pdbx_strand_id
1 'polypeptide(L)'
;MRARRSASASSRCALCASSATTLRVAGRNLPCSGGGYFRLLPYALSRRMIGHVNRRDGQSAVFYFHPWEIDPQQPRVAGIDAKTRFRHYLNLDRTAQRLERLLADFRWGRMDEIFLAATQAPSTLAAHACALPLDRADPQTP
;
A
#
# COMPACT_ATOMS: atom_id res chain seq x y z
N MET A 1 -34.82 17.83 -35.91
CA MET A 1 -33.54 17.10 -36.03
C MET A 1 -32.49 17.84 -35.17
N ARG A 2 -32.30 17.46 -33.90
CA ARG A 2 -31.31 18.06 -32.99
C ARG A 2 -30.15 17.08 -32.81
N ALA A 3 -28.97 17.44 -33.31
CA ALA A 3 -27.75 16.68 -33.11
C ALA A 3 -27.39 16.67 -31.61
N ARG A 4 -27.40 15.50 -30.99
CA ARG A 4 -26.86 15.30 -29.64
C ARG A 4 -25.34 15.44 -29.74
N ARG A 5 -24.79 16.49 -29.12
CA ARG A 5 -23.35 16.57 -28.87
C ARG A 5 -23.01 15.48 -27.86
N SER A 6 -22.34 14.43 -28.34
CA SER A 6 -21.64 13.46 -27.50
C SER A 6 -20.53 14.19 -26.76
N ALA A 7 -20.71 14.45 -25.47
CA ALA A 7 -19.64 14.92 -24.61
C ALA A 7 -18.68 13.73 -24.36
N SER A 8 -17.55 13.74 -25.05
CA SER A 8 -16.40 12.89 -24.73
C SER A 8 -15.93 13.22 -23.31
N ALA A 9 -16.06 12.27 -22.39
CA ALA A 9 -15.50 12.37 -21.05
C ALA A 9 -13.98 12.29 -21.14
N SER A 10 -13.35 13.47 -21.15
CA SER A 10 -11.90 13.60 -21.10
C SER A 10 -11.38 12.96 -19.80
N SER A 11 -10.68 11.83 -19.93
CA SER A 11 -10.07 11.12 -18.81
C SER A 11 -8.94 11.98 -18.25
N ARG A 12 -9.23 12.73 -17.18
CA ARG A 12 -8.20 13.42 -16.42
C ARG A 12 -7.34 12.35 -15.74
N CYS A 13 -6.09 12.26 -16.15
CA CYS A 13 -5.07 11.42 -15.54
C CYS A 13 -4.79 11.96 -14.13
N ALA A 14 -5.58 11.55 -13.15
CA ALA A 14 -5.34 11.83 -11.75
C ALA A 14 -4.34 10.80 -11.21
N LEU A 15 -3.25 11.26 -10.60
CA LEU A 15 -2.40 10.36 -9.80
C LEU A 15 -3.22 9.89 -8.59
N CYS A 16 -3.38 8.57 -8.45
CA CYS A 16 -4.00 7.97 -7.27
C CYS A 16 -2.91 7.53 -6.29
N ALA A 17 -2.88 8.12 -5.10
CA ALA A 17 -1.99 7.71 -4.03
C ALA A 17 -2.70 6.69 -3.14
N SER A 18 -2.03 5.57 -2.84
CA SER A 18 -2.51 4.57 -1.89
C SER A 18 -1.57 4.50 -0.68
N SER A 19 -2.15 4.31 0.51
CA SER A 19 -1.38 4.09 1.73
C SER A 19 -0.96 2.63 1.85
N ALA A 20 0.22 2.39 2.44
CA ALA A 20 0.65 1.03 2.77
C ALA A 20 -0.32 0.39 3.77
N THR A 21 -0.75 -0.84 3.50
CA THR A 21 -1.68 -1.56 4.38
C THR A 21 -1.02 -1.89 5.72
N THR A 22 -1.70 -1.49 6.79
CA THR A 22 -1.34 -1.84 8.16
C THR A 22 -2.51 -2.50 8.86
N LEU A 23 -2.21 -3.36 9.84
CA LEU A 23 -3.19 -3.99 10.70
C LEU A 23 -3.04 -3.44 12.12
N ARG A 24 -4.12 -2.91 12.69
CA ARG A 24 -4.13 -2.43 14.09
C ARG A 24 -4.28 -3.62 15.05
N VAL A 25 -3.25 -3.92 15.82
CA VAL A 25 -3.28 -4.99 16.85
C VAL A 25 -2.75 -4.43 18.17
N ALA A 26 -3.53 -4.60 19.25
CA ALA A 26 -3.16 -4.15 20.60
C ALA A 26 -2.64 -2.70 20.66
N GLY A 27 -3.30 -1.79 19.93
CA GLY A 27 -2.94 -0.37 19.86
C GLY A 27 -1.76 -0.02 18.95
N ARG A 28 -1.13 -0.99 18.28
CA ARG A 28 0.00 -0.78 17.36
C ARG A 28 -0.37 -1.09 15.91
N ASN A 29 0.25 -0.38 14.96
CA ASN A 29 0.09 -0.65 13.53
C ASN A 29 1.16 -1.64 13.08
N LEU A 30 0.75 -2.86 12.73
CA LEU A 30 1.61 -3.88 12.16
C LEU A 30 1.65 -3.74 10.63
N PRO A 31 2.84 -3.78 10.01
CA PRO A 31 2.96 -3.71 8.56
C PRO A 31 2.41 -4.99 7.91
N CYS A 32 1.48 -4.81 6.99
CA CYS A 32 0.80 -5.91 6.28
C CYS A 32 1.06 -5.87 4.76
N SER A 33 1.69 -4.81 4.27
CA SER A 33 1.82 -4.49 2.84
C SER A 33 2.93 -5.22 2.09
N GLY A 34 3.56 -6.25 2.67
CA GLY A 34 4.62 -6.99 1.99
C GLY A 34 6.04 -6.58 2.34
N GLY A 35 6.92 -6.55 1.32
CA GLY A 35 8.33 -6.21 1.41
C GLY A 35 9.12 -7.03 2.44
N GLY A 36 10.07 -6.38 3.12
CA GLY A 36 10.94 -7.04 4.10
C GLY A 36 10.18 -7.73 5.23
N TYR A 37 9.02 -7.19 5.62
CA TYR A 37 8.16 -7.82 6.63
C TYR A 37 7.58 -9.16 6.16
N PHE A 38 7.24 -9.31 4.89
CA PHE A 38 6.77 -10.58 4.34
C PHE A 38 7.85 -11.67 4.35
N ARG A 39 9.12 -11.27 4.23
CA ARG A 39 10.26 -12.20 4.31
C ARG A 39 10.55 -12.60 5.75
N LEU A 40 10.48 -11.63 6.67
CA LEU A 40 10.69 -11.84 8.10
C LEU A 40 9.58 -12.69 8.73
N LEU A 41 8.32 -12.43 8.38
CA LEU A 41 7.17 -13.07 8.99
C LEU A 41 6.87 -14.44 8.35
N PRO A 42 6.33 -15.41 9.11
CA PRO A 42 5.78 -16.63 8.52
C PRO A 42 4.59 -16.33 7.60
N TYR A 43 4.49 -17.03 6.47
CA TYR A 43 3.42 -16.83 5.48
C TYR A 43 2.01 -16.87 6.11
N ALA A 44 1.77 -17.80 7.03
CA ALA A 44 0.47 -17.93 7.70
C ALA A 44 0.07 -16.65 8.46
N LEU A 45 1.04 -15.93 9.03
CA LEU A 45 0.77 -14.66 9.70
C LEU A 45 0.43 -13.57 8.68
N SER A 46 1.21 -13.42 7.61
CA SER A 46 0.92 -12.46 6.53
C SER A 46 -0.46 -12.71 5.92
N ARG A 47 -0.79 -13.97 5.62
CA ARG A 47 -2.11 -14.38 5.12
C ARG A 47 -3.23 -14.02 6.11
N ARG A 48 -3.02 -14.24 7.41
CA ARG A 48 -4.01 -13.87 8.44
C ARG A 48 -4.22 -12.36 8.51
N MET A 49 -3.15 -11.57 8.41
CA MET A 49 -3.25 -10.11 8.45
C MET A 49 -3.99 -9.57 7.23
N ILE A 50 -3.62 -10.01 6.03
CA ILE A 50 -4.31 -9.62 4.77
C ILE A 50 -5.77 -10.04 4.81
N GLY A 51 -6.04 -11.29 5.23
CA GLY A 51 -7.40 -11.80 5.38
C GLY A 51 -8.21 -11.07 6.45
N HIS A 52 -7.58 -10.50 7.48
CA HIS A 52 -8.25 -9.66 8.47
C HIS A 52 -8.69 -8.34 7.82
N VAL A 53 -7.77 -7.63 7.15
CA VAL A 53 -8.09 -6.37 6.46
C VAL A 53 -9.23 -6.58 5.46
N ASN A 54 -9.15 -7.63 4.64
CA ASN A 54 -10.15 -7.91 3.62
C ASN A 54 -11.54 -8.28 4.19
N ARG A 55 -11.61 -8.99 5.32
CA ARG A 55 -12.90 -9.52 5.84
C ARG A 55 -13.47 -8.78 7.04
N ARG A 56 -12.61 -8.26 7.93
CA ARG A 56 -13.02 -7.57 9.15
C ARG A 56 -13.11 -6.08 8.93
N ASP A 57 -12.12 -5.49 8.26
CA ASP A 57 -12.11 -4.05 7.98
C ASP A 57 -12.88 -3.71 6.69
N GLY A 58 -13.16 -4.72 5.86
CA GLY A 58 -13.85 -4.57 4.58
C GLY A 58 -13.07 -3.74 3.56
N GLN A 59 -11.74 -3.63 3.75
CA GLN A 59 -10.84 -2.85 2.90
C GLN A 59 -10.01 -3.75 2.01
N SER A 60 -9.54 -3.22 0.88
CA SER A 60 -8.58 -3.93 0.03
C SER A 60 -7.16 -3.76 0.57
N ALA A 61 -6.46 -4.87 0.83
CA ALA A 61 -5.04 -4.83 1.14
C ALA A 61 -4.19 -4.53 -0.11
N VAL A 62 -3.24 -3.62 0.03
CA VAL A 62 -2.19 -3.31 -0.95
C VAL A 62 -0.91 -4.03 -0.55
N PHE A 63 -0.37 -4.81 -1.47
CA PHE A 63 0.87 -5.54 -1.29
C PHE A 63 1.92 -5.08 -2.30
N TYR A 64 3.15 -4.87 -1.84
CA TYR A 64 4.28 -4.54 -2.69
C TYR A 64 5.53 -5.30 -2.22
N PHE A 65 6.48 -5.48 -3.12
CA PHE A 65 7.79 -6.04 -2.85
C PHE A 65 8.78 -5.49 -3.87
N HIS A 66 10.07 -5.47 -3.52
CA HIS A 66 11.11 -5.13 -4.48
C HIS A 66 11.55 -6.39 -5.23
N PRO A 67 11.92 -6.31 -6.52
CA PRO A 67 12.35 -7.47 -7.29
C PRO A 67 13.50 -8.27 -6.66
N TRP A 68 14.43 -7.60 -5.99
CA TRP A 68 15.54 -8.26 -5.29
C TRP A 68 15.10 -9.12 -4.10
N GLU A 69 13.89 -8.93 -3.58
CA GLU A 69 13.37 -9.70 -2.44
C GLU A 69 12.97 -11.13 -2.80
N ILE A 70 12.87 -11.43 -4.09
CA ILE A 70 12.58 -12.76 -4.64
C ILE A 70 13.75 -13.35 -5.43
N ASP A 71 14.92 -12.70 -5.41
CA ASP A 71 16.13 -13.16 -6.10
C ASP A 71 17.14 -13.76 -5.12
N PRO A 72 17.25 -15.09 -5.02
CA PRO A 72 18.25 -15.75 -4.17
C PRO A 72 19.68 -15.61 -4.70
N GLN A 73 19.85 -15.29 -5.98
CA GLN A 73 21.13 -15.20 -6.68
C GLN A 73 21.70 -13.78 -6.71
N GLN A 74 21.04 -12.83 -6.03
CA GLN A 74 21.51 -11.45 -6.00
C GLN A 74 22.94 -11.33 -5.43
N PRO A 75 23.74 -10.36 -5.92
CA PRO A 75 25.09 -10.14 -5.41
C PRO A 75 25.13 -9.92 -3.90
N ARG A 76 26.09 -10.56 -3.23
CA ARG A 76 26.30 -10.38 -1.78
C ARG A 76 27.30 -9.28 -1.51
N VAL A 77 26.88 -8.28 -0.74
CA VAL A 77 27.74 -7.16 -0.35
C VAL A 77 28.67 -7.63 0.77
N ALA A 78 29.97 -7.48 0.57
CA ALA A 78 31.00 -7.78 1.57
C ALA A 78 31.13 -6.63 2.59
N GLY A 79 31.59 -6.93 3.80
CA GLY A 79 31.90 -5.91 4.83
C GLY A 79 30.69 -5.30 5.55
N ILE A 80 29.47 -5.81 5.33
CA ILE A 80 28.27 -5.33 6.05
C ILE A 80 28.11 -6.02 7.40
N ASP A 81 27.48 -5.32 8.35
CA ASP A 81 27.17 -5.85 9.67
C ASP A 81 26.17 -7.01 9.61
N ALA A 82 26.21 -7.88 10.62
CA ALA A 82 25.37 -9.08 10.67
C ALA A 82 23.87 -8.77 10.63
N LYS A 83 23.42 -7.65 11.24
CA LYS A 83 22.01 -7.24 11.25
C LYS A 83 21.55 -6.79 9.87
N THR A 84 22.37 -6.05 9.13
CA THR A 84 22.07 -5.70 7.73
C THR A 84 22.06 -6.93 6.86
N ARG A 85 23.05 -7.83 6.99
CA ARG A 85 23.09 -9.10 6.28
C ARG A 85 21.84 -9.94 6.53
N PHE A 86 21.40 -10.05 7.78
CA PHE A 86 20.19 -10.78 8.14
C PHE A 86 18.95 -10.19 7.45
N ARG A 87 18.73 -8.88 7.52
CA ARG A 87 17.58 -8.22 6.88
C ARG A 87 17.59 -8.33 5.35
N HIS A 88 18.77 -8.35 4.73
CA HIS A 88 18.88 -8.42 3.27
C HIS A 88 18.67 -9.84 2.75
N TYR A 89 19.21 -10.86 3.42
CA TYR A 89 19.31 -12.20 2.84
C TYR A 89 18.42 -13.27 3.50
N LEU A 90 17.68 -12.94 4.56
CA LEU A 90 16.79 -13.90 5.21
C LEU A 90 15.66 -14.37 4.26
N ASN A 91 15.46 -15.69 4.18
CA ASN A 91 14.35 -16.35 3.48
C ASN A 91 14.20 -16.01 1.98
N LEU A 92 15.24 -15.53 1.30
CA LEU A 92 15.17 -15.21 -0.14
C LEU A 92 14.70 -16.40 -0.98
N ASP A 93 15.23 -17.59 -0.68
CA ASP A 93 14.88 -18.88 -1.30
C ASP A 93 13.40 -19.25 -1.17
N ARG A 94 12.74 -18.81 -0.09
CA ARG A 94 11.34 -19.15 0.20
C ARG A 94 10.36 -18.09 -0.27
N THR A 95 10.84 -16.88 -0.53
CA THR A 95 9.96 -15.71 -0.73
C THR A 95 9.15 -15.83 -2.01
N ALA A 96 9.76 -16.33 -3.10
CA ALA A 96 9.08 -16.57 -4.37
C ALA A 96 7.90 -17.55 -4.21
N GLN A 97 8.13 -18.71 -3.60
CA GLN A 97 7.06 -19.71 -3.36
C GLN A 97 5.94 -19.16 -2.45
N ARG A 98 6.28 -18.34 -1.45
CA ARG A 98 5.28 -17.68 -0.60
C ARG A 98 4.47 -16.66 -1.38
N LEU A 99 5.10 -15.93 -2.31
CA LEU A 99 4.43 -14.97 -3.17
C LEU A 99 3.46 -15.68 -4.13
N GLU A 100 3.86 -16.77 -4.76
CA GLU A 100 2.97 -17.60 -5.59
C GLU A 100 1.74 -18.05 -4.80
N ARG A 101 1.96 -18.52 -3.56
CA ARG A 101 0.88 -18.93 -2.66
C ARG A 101 -0.04 -17.77 -2.29
N LEU A 102 0.53 -16.58 -2.07
CA LEU A 102 -0.24 -15.36 -1.81
C LEU A 102 -1.11 -14.98 -3.00
N LEU A 103 -0.54 -15.06 -4.21
CA LEU A 103 -1.24 -14.75 -5.45
C LEU A 103 -2.42 -15.71 -5.68
N ALA A 104 -2.29 -16.97 -5.29
CA ALA A 104 -3.35 -17.97 -5.36
C ALA A 104 -4.41 -17.83 -4.25
N ASP A 105 -4.02 -17.46 -3.03
CA ASP A 105 -4.92 -17.43 -1.86
C ASP A 105 -5.90 -16.23 -1.86
N PHE A 106 -5.67 -15.20 -2.69
CA PHE A 106 -6.44 -13.96 -2.70
C PHE A 106 -6.87 -13.52 -4.10
N ARG A 107 -7.94 -12.73 -4.16
CA ARG A 107 -8.39 -12.07 -5.40
C ARG A 107 -7.65 -10.75 -5.54
N TRP A 108 -7.04 -10.54 -6.70
CA TRP A 108 -6.35 -9.32 -7.05
C TRP A 108 -7.19 -8.53 -8.06
N GLY A 109 -7.25 -7.22 -7.87
CA GLY A 109 -7.92 -6.29 -8.77
C GLY A 109 -6.97 -5.20 -9.20
N ARG A 110 -7.37 -4.43 -10.19
CA ARG A 110 -6.58 -3.27 -10.62
C ARG A 110 -6.72 -2.13 -9.62
N MET A 111 -5.67 -1.35 -9.45
CA MET A 111 -5.65 -0.23 -8.50
C MET A 111 -6.73 0.82 -8.82
N ASP A 112 -6.99 1.10 -10.10
CA ASP A 112 -8.02 2.05 -10.52
C ASP A 112 -9.43 1.58 -10.13
N GLU A 113 -9.75 0.31 -10.38
CA GLU A 113 -11.04 -0.28 -9.98
C GLU A 113 -11.26 -0.23 -8.47
N ILE A 114 -10.22 -0.56 -7.70
CA ILE A 114 -10.32 -0.65 -6.23
C ILE A 114 -10.44 0.73 -5.59
N PHE A 115 -9.63 1.70 -6.02
CA PHE A 115 -9.54 3.01 -5.35
C PHE A 115 -10.46 4.08 -5.96
N LEU A 116 -10.71 4.05 -7.28
CA LEU A 116 -11.61 5.04 -7.90
C LEU A 116 -13.08 4.69 -7.67
N ALA A 117 -13.44 3.40 -7.62
CA ALA A 117 -14.82 3.01 -7.29
C ALA A 117 -15.18 3.37 -5.83
N ALA A 118 -14.24 3.22 -4.90
CA ALA A 118 -14.42 3.60 -3.50
C ALA A 118 -14.58 5.12 -3.32
N THR A 119 -13.93 5.93 -4.16
CA THR A 119 -14.02 7.41 -4.14
C THR A 119 -15.38 7.92 -4.62
N GLN A 120 -16.21 7.08 -5.25
CA GLN A 120 -17.57 7.46 -5.69
C GLN A 120 -18.67 7.17 -4.66
N ALA A 121 -18.33 6.59 -3.50
CA ALA A 121 -19.26 6.59 -2.37
C ALA A 121 -19.42 8.05 -1.87
N PRO A 122 -20.64 8.54 -1.59
CA PRO A 122 -20.81 9.89 -1.06
C PRO A 122 -20.05 10.01 0.26
N SER A 123 -18.97 10.79 0.23
CA SER A 123 -18.13 11.04 1.40
C SER A 123 -18.86 11.98 2.36
N THR A 124 -19.71 11.44 3.23
CA THR A 124 -20.10 12.08 4.48
C THR A 124 -18.98 11.93 5.50
N LEU A 125 -17.82 12.52 5.24
CA LEU A 125 -16.91 12.90 6.31
C LEU A 125 -16.16 14.17 5.92
N ALA A 126 -16.51 15.20 6.66
CA ALA A 126 -16.11 16.57 6.49
C ALA A 126 -14.60 16.77 6.62
N ALA A 127 -14.10 17.62 5.73
CA ALA A 127 -13.13 18.67 5.99
C ALA A 127 -12.71 18.86 7.47
N HIS A 128 -11.71 18.11 7.93
CA HIS A 128 -10.91 18.49 9.08
C HIS A 128 -9.48 18.01 8.87
N ALA A 129 -8.67 18.85 8.22
CA ALA A 129 -7.21 19.01 8.38
C ALA A 129 -6.58 19.54 7.09
N CYS A 130 -6.99 20.72 6.64
CA CYS A 130 -6.11 21.57 5.85
C CYS A 130 -6.45 23.04 6.14
N ALA A 131 -6.28 23.43 7.40
CA ALA A 131 -6.22 24.82 7.81
C ALA A 131 -5.10 24.92 8.83
N LEU A 132 -3.85 24.83 8.35
CA LEU A 132 -2.76 25.53 9.01
C LEU A 132 -3.03 27.03 8.78
N PRO A 133 -3.12 27.86 9.83
CA PRO A 133 -3.12 29.29 9.63
C PRO A 133 -1.76 29.63 9.02
N LEU A 134 -1.77 30.08 7.76
CA LEU A 134 -0.69 30.92 7.25
C LEU A 134 -0.73 32.18 8.10
N ASP A 135 0.21 32.25 9.04
CA ASP A 135 0.46 33.44 9.84
C ASP A 135 0.65 34.61 8.86
N ARG A 136 -0.25 35.59 8.95
CA ARG A 136 -0.12 36.84 8.19
C ARG A 136 0.99 37.61 8.86
N ALA A 137 2.12 37.73 8.17
CA ALA A 137 3.05 38.82 8.42
C ALA A 137 2.27 40.14 8.33
N ASP A 138 2.15 40.85 9.46
CA ASP A 138 1.57 42.18 9.53
C ASP A 138 2.69 43.22 9.34
N PRO A 139 2.66 44.02 8.26
CA PRO A 139 3.59 45.12 8.10
C PRO A 139 3.04 46.38 8.77
N GLN A 140 3.76 46.82 9.80
CA GLN A 140 3.88 48.20 10.30
C GLN A 140 2.77 48.79 11.17
N THR A 141 3.17 49.23 12.37
CA THR A 141 2.93 50.60 12.90
C THR A 141 3.71 50.79 14.22
N PRO A 142 4.03 52.03 14.64
CA PRO A 142 3.91 53.31 13.95
C PRO A 142 5.24 53.88 13.42
#